data_AF-A0A2E0HVW4-F1
#
_entry.id   AF-A0A2E0HVW4-F1
#
_cell.length_a   1.000
_cell.length_b   1.000
_cell.length_c   1.000
_cell.angle_alpha   90.00
_cell.angle_beta   90.00
_cell.angle_gamma   90.00
#
_symmetry.space_group_name_H-M   'P 1'
#
loop_
_entity.id
_entity.type
_entity.pdbx_description
1 polymer ?
#
loop_
_entity_poly.entity_id
_entity_poly.type
_entity_poly.pdbx_seq_one_letter_code
_entity_poly.pdbx_strand_id
1 'polypeptide(L)'
;MQCTKFTWGEWGLFLEQVHEIRDLKQNAAQEEENPAKSVGHADENSTGDQPFGGVFRPGLRSRIRLLGLVHSIRLFKMYTGSTASALFETRVTPVRIDMPNHFGERLSQYQRAIENLVVDINDPYQISTIERTALVRRIEKTNMVIYRFGPDYGQDRSAVTALTAQLGLGDPDQNLCADADGLSSIQVHPEGVRQRYIPYTDKKLNWHTDGYYHRPDRIIRTMLLHCVRPAMEGGALEAIDHEIIYGLLQERDPRLAEALSQPDAMTIPENGLSGPAFRAECSGPVFFEESGTLRMRYTARKHNVVWKADTLTQEAVAVLDEILNSSGDLIVRRSLESGEGLICANIPHRRDAFIDSRCVSERRLMYRGRYTTPLRA
;
A
#
# COMPACT_ATOMS: atom_id res chain seq x y z
N MET A 1 41.54 -19.27 -5.39
CA MET A 1 42.41 -18.10 -5.60
C MET A 1 41.95 -17.37 -6.86
N GLN A 2 41.18 -16.29 -6.70
CA GLN A 2 41.34 -15.05 -7.47
C GLN A 2 40.43 -14.01 -6.81
N CYS A 3 41.06 -12.91 -6.39
CA CYS A 3 40.51 -11.84 -5.58
C CYS A 3 40.44 -10.63 -6.51
N THR A 4 39.25 -10.13 -6.80
CA THR A 4 39.08 -8.88 -7.54
C THR A 4 39.01 -7.71 -6.56
N LYS A 5 40.07 -6.90 -6.59
CA LYS A 5 40.23 -5.65 -5.84
C LYS A 5 39.27 -4.59 -6.40
N PHE A 6 38.52 -3.94 -5.50
CA PHE A 6 37.82 -2.71 -5.81
C PHE A 6 38.82 -1.55 -5.94
N THR A 7 38.66 -0.73 -6.99
CA THR A 7 39.52 0.41 -7.31
C THR A 7 38.99 1.70 -6.71
N TRP A 8 39.92 2.59 -6.34
CA TRP A 8 39.73 3.88 -5.63
C TRP A 8 38.78 4.92 -6.27
N GLY A 9 38.15 4.63 -7.41
CA GLY A 9 37.19 5.55 -8.07
C GLY A 9 35.80 5.59 -7.42
N GLU A 10 35.38 4.53 -6.72
CA GLU A 10 34.01 4.45 -6.16
C GLU A 10 33.83 5.25 -4.85
N TRP A 11 34.93 5.60 -4.17
CA TRP A 11 34.88 6.47 -2.98
C TRP A 11 34.75 7.96 -3.32
N GLY A 12 35.13 8.37 -4.53
CA GLY A 12 35.02 9.77 -4.98
C GLY A 12 33.57 10.24 -5.12
N LEU A 13 32.70 9.40 -5.67
CA LEU A 13 31.27 9.69 -5.86
C LEU A 13 30.48 9.70 -4.55
N PHE A 14 30.93 8.94 -3.54
CA PHE A 14 30.31 8.93 -2.22
C PHE A 14 30.65 10.21 -1.41
N LEU A 15 31.83 10.79 -1.61
CA LEU A 15 32.23 12.03 -0.93
C LEU A 15 31.60 13.29 -1.56
N GLU A 16 31.40 13.33 -2.88
CA GLU A 16 30.66 14.43 -3.52
C GLU A 16 29.18 14.49 -3.06
N GLN A 17 28.51 13.35 -2.92
CA GLN A 17 27.13 13.29 -2.42
C GLN A 17 26.99 13.68 -0.94
N VAL A 18 28.03 13.47 -0.12
CA VAL A 18 28.03 13.89 1.29
C VAL A 18 28.27 15.40 1.41
N HIS A 19 29.00 16.02 0.50
CA HIS A 19 29.18 17.47 0.46
C HIS A 19 27.91 18.21 0.00
N GLU A 20 27.18 17.67 -0.98
CA GLU A 20 25.89 18.23 -1.45
C GLU A 20 24.81 18.26 -0.35
N ILE A 21 24.80 17.25 0.55
CA ILE A 21 23.87 17.18 1.68
C ILE A 21 24.24 18.15 2.81
N ARG A 22 25.53 18.51 2.94
CA ARG A 22 26.00 19.44 3.98
C ARG A 22 25.67 20.90 3.62
N ASP A 23 25.74 21.25 2.34
CA ASP A 23 25.42 22.60 1.84
C ASP A 23 23.91 22.89 1.90
N LEU A 24 23.06 21.89 1.65
CA LEU A 24 21.60 22.01 1.82
C LEU A 24 21.18 22.23 3.28
N LYS A 25 21.94 21.70 4.25
CA LYS A 25 21.69 21.93 5.68
C LYS A 25 22.21 23.28 6.19
N GLN A 26 23.25 23.85 5.57
CA GLN A 26 23.74 25.18 5.93
C GLN A 26 22.88 26.31 5.35
N ASN A 27 22.34 26.14 4.14
CA ASN A 27 21.44 27.13 3.54
C ASN A 27 20.07 27.21 4.26
N ALA A 28 19.55 26.08 4.74
CA ALA A 28 18.31 26.05 5.53
C ALA A 28 18.45 26.70 6.92
N ALA A 29 19.67 26.76 7.47
CA ALA A 29 19.93 27.39 8.78
C ALA A 29 20.21 28.91 8.67
N GLN A 30 20.43 29.46 7.47
CA GLN A 30 20.66 30.89 7.26
C GLN A 30 19.38 31.67 6.90
N GLU A 31 18.26 31.00 6.59
CA GLU A 31 16.98 31.66 6.30
C GLU A 31 16.12 31.94 7.57
N GLU A 32 16.49 31.42 8.74
CA GLU A 32 15.77 31.66 10.01
C GLU A 32 16.34 32.80 10.88
N GLU A 33 17.41 33.49 10.47
CA GLU A 33 17.97 34.64 11.21
C GLU A 33 18.19 35.89 10.32
N ASN A 34 17.12 36.66 10.06
CA ASN A 34 17.19 38.14 10.14
C ASN A 34 15.83 38.85 9.89
N PRO A 35 15.35 39.72 10.82
CA PRO A 35 14.23 40.62 10.59
C PRO A 35 14.69 42.03 10.12
N ALA A 36 14.07 42.49 9.02
CA ALA A 36 13.80 43.89 8.60
C ALA A 36 14.95 44.93 8.45
N LYS A 37 15.03 45.56 7.25
CA LYS A 37 15.00 47.02 6.95
C LYS A 37 15.37 47.30 5.46
N SER A 38 14.46 47.87 4.64
CA SER A 38 14.33 49.30 4.21
C SER A 38 15.30 49.71 3.05
N VAL A 39 15.01 50.45 1.96
CA VAL A 39 14.13 51.63 1.64
C VAL A 39 14.03 51.85 0.10
N GLY A 40 12.90 52.44 -0.38
CA GLY A 40 12.77 53.43 -1.50
C GLY A 40 12.57 52.87 -2.92
N HIS A 41 11.71 53.36 -3.84
CA HIS A 41 10.92 54.59 -4.07
C HIS A 41 9.57 54.19 -4.72
N ALA A 42 8.41 54.72 -4.31
CA ALA A 42 7.65 55.85 -4.91
C ALA A 42 7.23 55.67 -6.38
N ASP A 43 5.92 55.44 -6.64
CA ASP A 43 5.06 56.37 -7.38
C ASP A 43 3.55 55.96 -7.40
N GLU A 44 2.77 56.92 -6.90
CA GLU A 44 1.37 57.37 -6.98
C GLU A 44 0.21 56.65 -7.73
N ASN A 45 -0.97 56.86 -7.10
CA ASN A 45 -2.38 56.86 -7.56
C ASN A 45 -3.12 55.50 -7.65
N SER A 46 -4.32 55.27 -7.08
CA SER A 46 -5.42 56.15 -6.63
C SER A 46 -6.42 55.42 -5.71
N THR A 47 -6.97 56.13 -4.71
CA THR A 47 -8.37 56.10 -4.16
C THR A 47 -9.06 54.74 -3.87
N GLY A 48 -9.68 54.45 -2.71
CA GLY A 48 -10.09 55.24 -1.54
C GLY A 48 -10.80 54.34 -0.51
N ASP A 49 -11.12 54.95 0.63
CA ASP A 49 -12.04 54.55 1.71
C ASP A 49 -11.63 53.50 2.76
N GLN A 50 -11.08 54.03 3.87
CA GLN A 50 -11.39 53.63 5.25
C GLN A 50 -12.15 54.78 5.96
N PRO A 51 -12.85 54.54 7.09
CA PRO A 51 -12.25 54.66 8.44
C PRO A 51 -12.79 53.58 9.41
N PHE A 52 -12.12 53.17 10.50
CA PHE A 52 -11.87 53.85 11.79
C PHE A 52 -10.65 53.16 12.44
N GLY A 53 -9.57 53.83 12.89
CA GLY A 53 -9.45 54.71 14.07
C GLY A 53 -9.21 53.87 15.35
N GLY A 54 -8.12 53.94 16.13
CA GLY A 54 -6.88 54.73 16.10
C GLY A 54 -5.99 54.45 17.34
N VAL A 55 -4.77 55.03 17.30
CA VAL A 55 -3.90 55.56 18.40
C VAL A 55 -3.23 54.55 19.38
N PHE A 56 -1.91 54.23 19.27
CA PHE A 56 -0.70 54.86 19.91
C PHE A 56 -0.73 54.86 21.48
N ARG A 57 0.28 54.53 22.30
CA ARG A 57 1.76 54.34 22.22
C ARG A 57 2.29 53.69 23.54
N PRO A 58 3.60 53.36 23.66
CA PRO A 58 4.18 52.39 24.61
C PRO A 58 5.01 52.99 25.78
N GLY A 59 5.36 52.12 26.74
CA GLY A 59 6.34 52.26 27.83
C GLY A 59 6.10 51.11 28.81
N LEU A 60 7.02 50.45 29.50
CA LEU A 60 8.31 50.84 30.05
C LEU A 60 9.02 49.54 30.51
N ARG A 61 10.34 49.49 30.40
CA ARG A 61 11.18 48.41 30.97
C ARG A 61 11.15 48.46 32.50
N SER A 62 11.10 47.31 33.17
CA SER A 62 11.81 47.12 34.45
C SER A 62 12.05 45.64 34.74
N ARG A 63 13.31 45.32 35.09
CA ARG A 63 13.79 44.04 35.61
C ARG A 63 13.69 44.06 37.13
N ILE A 64 13.10 43.06 37.78
CA ILE A 64 13.42 42.72 39.18
C ILE A 64 13.43 41.18 39.37
N ARG A 65 14.38 40.75 40.20
CA ARG A 65 14.87 39.40 40.53
C ARG A 65 14.03 38.65 41.58
N LEU A 66 14.00 37.31 41.42
CA LEU A 66 14.33 36.22 42.37
C LEU A 66 13.51 35.98 43.66
N LEU A 67 13.43 34.68 43.99
CA LEU A 67 12.95 33.96 45.19
C LEU A 67 11.41 33.75 45.22
N GLY A 68 10.86 32.54 45.38
CA GLY A 68 11.35 31.26 45.88
C GLY A 68 10.33 30.76 46.88
N LEU A 69 9.64 29.64 46.62
CA LEU A 69 8.93 28.90 47.67
C LEU A 69 8.74 27.44 47.28
N VAL A 70 9.20 26.57 48.18
CA VAL A 70 9.08 25.11 48.15
C VAL A 70 7.87 24.70 49.02
N HIS A 71 7.28 23.54 48.70
CA HIS A 71 6.36 22.68 49.46
C HIS A 71 4.84 22.83 49.23
N SER A 72 4.24 21.83 48.57
CA SER A 72 3.46 20.73 49.20
C SER A 72 2.75 19.88 48.12
N ILE A 73 3.17 18.63 47.89
CA ILE A 73 2.58 17.35 48.36
C ILE A 73 1.40 16.80 47.50
N ARG A 74 1.71 15.66 46.83
CA ARG A 74 0.89 14.48 46.42
C ARG A 74 -0.34 14.67 45.52
N LEU A 75 -0.33 14.03 44.34
CA LEU A 75 -1.20 12.87 44.03
C LEU A 75 -0.88 12.26 42.63
N PHE A 76 -0.36 11.04 42.65
CA PHE A 76 -0.75 9.89 41.81
C PHE A 76 -1.23 10.15 40.35
N LYS A 77 -0.41 9.77 39.36
CA LYS A 77 -0.69 8.60 38.50
C LYS A 77 0.49 8.29 37.57
N MET A 78 1.02 7.09 37.72
CA MET A 78 1.71 6.35 36.65
C MET A 78 0.87 6.44 35.37
N TYR A 79 1.46 6.96 34.29
CA TYR A 79 1.15 6.52 32.94
C TYR A 79 2.42 5.91 32.36
N THR A 80 2.74 4.70 32.83
CA THR A 80 3.36 3.71 31.97
C THR A 80 2.30 3.29 30.96
N GLY A 81 2.14 4.09 29.90
CA GLY A 81 1.45 3.66 28.71
C GLY A 81 2.35 2.67 27.99
N SER A 82 2.25 1.39 28.35
CA SER A 82 2.73 0.30 27.53
C SER A 82 2.04 0.44 26.17
N THR A 83 2.77 0.83 25.13
CA THR A 83 2.34 0.68 23.75
C THR A 83 2.28 -0.82 23.47
N ALA A 84 1.13 -1.42 23.76
CA ALA A 84 0.88 -2.82 23.47
C ALA A 84 1.04 -3.03 21.96
N SER A 85 2.21 -3.58 21.57
CA SER A 85 2.41 -4.17 20.25
C SER A 85 1.33 -5.23 20.06
N ALA A 86 0.44 -5.04 19.10
CA ALA A 86 -0.60 -6.00 18.82
C ALA A 86 0.02 -7.12 17.97
N LEU A 87 0.52 -8.14 18.64
CA LEU A 87 0.93 -9.38 18.01
C LEU A 87 -0.28 -10.04 17.32
N PHE A 88 -0.05 -10.67 16.17
CA PHE A 88 -1.06 -11.37 15.37
C PHE A 88 -1.70 -12.59 16.08
N GLU A 89 -1.35 -12.85 17.35
CA GLU A 89 -1.50 -14.14 18.04
C GLU A 89 -2.92 -14.55 18.45
N THR A 90 -3.91 -13.65 18.44
CA THR A 90 -5.23 -13.97 19.04
C THR A 90 -6.29 -14.49 18.07
N ARG A 91 -6.07 -14.44 16.74
CA ARG A 91 -7.02 -14.96 15.73
C ARG A 91 -6.38 -15.71 14.58
N VAL A 92 -5.05 -15.73 14.53
CA VAL A 92 -4.28 -16.24 13.41
C VAL A 92 -3.31 -17.28 13.94
N THR A 93 -3.48 -18.51 13.48
CA THR A 93 -2.68 -19.67 13.85
C THR A 93 -1.39 -19.69 13.01
N PRO A 94 -0.24 -20.06 13.60
CA PRO A 94 0.95 -20.38 12.82
C PRO A 94 0.60 -21.43 11.76
N VAL A 95 1.05 -21.22 10.53
CA VAL A 95 0.71 -22.07 9.39
C VAL A 95 1.18 -23.50 9.67
N ARG A 96 0.22 -24.43 9.82
CA ARG A 96 0.45 -25.88 9.74
C ARG A 96 -0.17 -26.43 8.47
N ILE A 97 0.26 -25.87 7.34
CA ILE A 97 -0.14 -26.38 6.03
C ILE A 97 1.01 -27.24 5.55
N ASP A 98 0.90 -28.53 5.87
CA ASP A 98 1.61 -29.55 5.11
C ASP A 98 1.00 -29.48 3.71
N MET A 99 1.70 -28.83 2.76
CA MET A 99 1.23 -28.83 1.38
C MET A 99 1.33 -30.27 0.92
N PRO A 100 0.21 -30.94 0.60
CA PRO A 100 0.24 -32.36 0.39
C PRO A 100 1.10 -32.69 -0.84
N ASN A 101 1.40 -33.98 -1.05
CA ASN A 101 2.10 -34.58 -2.20
C ASN A 101 1.55 -34.19 -3.62
N HIS A 102 0.68 -33.18 -3.71
CA HIS A 102 -0.07 -32.69 -4.86
C HIS A 102 0.30 -31.25 -5.28
N PHE A 103 1.33 -30.61 -4.70
CA PHE A 103 1.71 -29.24 -5.13
C PHE A 103 2.03 -29.17 -6.64
N GLY A 104 2.74 -30.16 -7.19
CA GLY A 104 3.00 -30.22 -8.64
C GLY A 104 1.72 -30.29 -9.49
N GLU A 105 0.68 -30.99 -9.02
CA GLU A 105 -0.63 -31.02 -9.68
C GLU A 105 -1.34 -29.67 -9.58
N ARG A 106 -1.31 -29.03 -8.40
CA ARG A 106 -1.86 -27.70 -8.15
C ARG A 106 -1.19 -26.64 -9.02
N LEU A 107 0.14 -26.68 -9.15
CA LEU A 107 0.94 -25.79 -9.99
C LEU A 107 0.60 -25.97 -11.47
N SER A 108 0.53 -27.21 -11.95
CA SER A 108 0.13 -27.52 -13.33
C SER A 108 -1.31 -27.07 -13.65
N GLN A 109 -2.22 -27.21 -12.68
CA GLN A 109 -3.60 -26.70 -12.82
C GLN A 109 -3.64 -25.18 -12.85
N TYR A 110 -2.85 -24.51 -11.99
CA TYR A 110 -2.72 -23.06 -11.95
C TYR A 110 -2.22 -22.50 -13.28
N GLN A 111 -1.09 -23.02 -13.80
CA GLN A 111 -0.50 -22.59 -15.08
C GLN A 111 -1.53 -22.63 -16.22
N ARG A 112 -2.29 -23.72 -16.35
CA ARG A 112 -3.36 -23.81 -17.37
C ARG A 112 -4.53 -22.87 -17.09
N ALA A 113 -4.85 -22.62 -15.83
CA ALA A 113 -5.99 -21.78 -15.48
C ALA A 113 -5.72 -20.29 -15.74
N ILE A 114 -4.49 -19.84 -15.51
CA ILE A 114 -4.12 -18.44 -15.72
C ILE A 114 -4.09 -18.02 -17.21
N GLU A 115 -3.96 -18.97 -18.12
CA GLU A 115 -4.09 -18.74 -19.57
C GLU A 115 -5.52 -18.32 -19.98
N ASN A 116 -6.55 -18.62 -19.16
CA ASN A 116 -7.95 -18.30 -19.45
C ASN A 116 -8.71 -17.74 -18.24
N LEU A 117 -8.20 -16.60 -17.75
CA LEU A 117 -8.72 -15.89 -16.57
C LEU A 117 -9.93 -14.99 -16.82
N VAL A 118 -10.25 -14.68 -18.08
CA VAL A 118 -11.29 -13.70 -18.42
C VAL A 118 -12.67 -14.33 -18.35
N VAL A 119 -13.61 -13.63 -17.71
CA VAL A 119 -15.03 -13.92 -17.74
C VAL A 119 -15.77 -12.69 -18.22
N ASP A 120 -16.45 -12.83 -19.36
CA ASP A 120 -17.35 -11.81 -19.88
C ASP A 120 -18.63 -11.77 -19.04
N ILE A 121 -19.05 -10.57 -18.65
CA ILE A 121 -20.26 -10.31 -17.87
C ILE A 121 -21.15 -9.39 -18.69
N ASN A 122 -22.27 -9.93 -19.17
CA ASN A 122 -23.19 -9.22 -20.04
C ASN A 122 -23.93 -8.11 -19.30
N ASP A 123 -24.53 -8.45 -18.14
CA ASP A 123 -25.21 -7.49 -17.27
C ASP A 123 -24.67 -7.60 -15.84
N PRO A 124 -23.86 -6.61 -15.37
CA PRO A 124 -23.30 -6.63 -14.03
C PRO A 124 -24.35 -6.43 -12.93
N TYR A 125 -25.57 -6.01 -13.27
CA TYR A 125 -26.67 -5.92 -12.31
C TYR A 125 -27.39 -7.26 -12.11
N GLN A 126 -27.25 -8.20 -13.06
CA GLN A 126 -27.86 -9.52 -13.01
C GLN A 126 -26.95 -10.57 -13.66
N ILE A 127 -25.92 -11.02 -12.93
CA ILE A 127 -25.02 -12.06 -13.46
C ILE A 127 -25.77 -13.39 -13.60
N SER A 128 -25.67 -14.00 -14.76
CA SER A 128 -26.24 -15.31 -15.06
C SER A 128 -25.55 -16.42 -14.26
N THR A 129 -26.22 -17.58 -14.15
CA THR A 129 -25.63 -18.77 -13.53
C THR A 129 -24.34 -19.21 -14.23
N ILE A 130 -24.25 -19.05 -15.55
CA ILE A 130 -23.07 -19.43 -16.34
C ILE A 130 -21.89 -18.51 -16.00
N GLU A 131 -22.13 -17.19 -15.95
CA GLU A 131 -21.12 -16.19 -15.59
C GLU A 131 -20.64 -16.40 -14.16
N ARG A 132 -21.56 -16.59 -13.20
CA ARG A 132 -21.21 -16.91 -11.80
C ARG A 132 -20.36 -18.17 -11.72
N THR A 133 -20.76 -19.25 -12.40
CA THR A 133 -20.00 -20.51 -12.40
C THR A 133 -18.61 -20.33 -13.01
N ALA A 134 -18.48 -19.50 -14.04
CA ALA A 134 -17.20 -19.18 -14.65
C ALA A 134 -16.30 -18.41 -13.68
N LEU A 135 -16.82 -17.36 -13.02
CA LEU A 135 -16.09 -16.58 -12.01
C LEU A 135 -15.56 -17.49 -10.89
N VAL A 136 -16.44 -18.27 -10.28
CA VAL A 136 -16.14 -19.22 -9.21
C VAL A 136 -15.03 -20.18 -9.61
N ARG A 137 -15.16 -20.85 -10.77
CA ARG A 137 -14.16 -21.82 -11.24
C ARG A 137 -12.77 -21.23 -11.46
N ARG A 138 -12.66 -19.94 -11.82
CA ARG A 138 -11.36 -19.26 -11.97
C ARG A 138 -10.77 -18.95 -10.60
N ILE A 139 -11.61 -18.42 -9.70
CA ILE A 139 -11.23 -18.11 -8.32
C ILE A 139 -10.72 -19.36 -7.61
N GLU A 140 -11.43 -20.49 -7.67
CA GLU A 140 -11.00 -21.77 -7.07
C GLU A 140 -9.61 -22.22 -7.51
N LYS A 141 -9.26 -21.97 -8.78
CA LYS A 141 -8.02 -22.47 -9.38
C LYS A 141 -6.85 -21.52 -9.25
N THR A 142 -7.10 -20.24 -8.97
CA THR A 142 -6.07 -19.20 -9.11
C THR A 142 -6.10 -18.13 -8.04
N ASN A 143 -7.05 -18.18 -7.11
CA ASN A 143 -7.35 -17.10 -6.15
C ASN A 143 -7.64 -15.74 -6.80
N MET A 144 -7.95 -15.72 -8.10
CA MET A 144 -8.28 -14.52 -8.86
C MET A 144 -9.17 -14.79 -10.07
N VAL A 145 -9.72 -13.71 -10.63
CA VAL A 145 -10.41 -13.71 -11.91
C VAL A 145 -10.34 -12.32 -12.53
N ILE A 146 -10.26 -12.27 -13.86
CA ILE A 146 -10.49 -11.04 -14.60
C ILE A 146 -11.92 -11.07 -15.12
N TYR A 147 -12.73 -10.08 -14.77
CA TYR A 147 -14.03 -9.89 -15.42
C TYR A 147 -13.93 -8.81 -16.49
N ARG A 148 -14.81 -8.88 -17.48
CA ARG A 148 -15.00 -7.83 -18.48
C ARG A 148 -16.48 -7.54 -18.63
N PHE A 149 -16.88 -6.30 -18.37
CA PHE A 149 -18.25 -5.87 -18.55
C PHE A 149 -18.59 -5.67 -20.02
N GLY A 150 -19.89 -5.79 -20.33
CA GLY A 150 -20.46 -5.26 -21.55
C GLY A 150 -20.12 -3.76 -21.74
N PRO A 151 -20.04 -3.29 -22.99
CA PRO A 151 -19.47 -1.97 -23.33
C PRO A 151 -20.15 -0.80 -22.62
N ASP A 152 -21.45 -0.93 -22.29
CA ASP A 152 -22.25 0.13 -21.69
C ASP A 152 -21.96 0.33 -20.19
N TYR A 153 -21.31 -0.63 -19.53
CA TYR A 153 -21.11 -0.62 -18.08
C TYR A 153 -19.69 -0.27 -17.64
N GLY A 154 -18.73 -0.13 -18.57
CA GLY A 154 -17.32 0.01 -18.23
C GLY A 154 -16.96 1.30 -17.45
N GLN A 155 -17.82 2.32 -17.51
CA GLN A 155 -17.67 3.55 -16.72
C GLN A 155 -18.65 3.62 -15.54
N ASP A 156 -19.54 2.63 -15.41
CA ASP A 156 -20.59 2.61 -14.43
C ASP A 156 -20.05 2.11 -13.08
N ARG A 157 -19.89 3.04 -12.14
CA ARG A 157 -19.43 2.70 -10.80
C ARG A 157 -20.42 1.81 -10.04
N SER A 158 -21.72 1.98 -10.25
CA SER A 158 -22.76 1.14 -9.64
C SER A 158 -22.75 -0.28 -10.19
N ALA A 159 -22.30 -0.50 -11.43
CA ALA A 159 -22.09 -1.84 -11.96
C ALA A 159 -21.03 -2.62 -11.15
N VAL A 160 -19.96 -1.95 -10.70
CA VAL A 160 -18.93 -2.58 -9.85
C VAL A 160 -19.51 -2.99 -8.50
N THR A 161 -20.25 -2.10 -7.84
CA THR A 161 -20.87 -2.42 -6.55
C THR A 161 -21.92 -3.52 -6.68
N ALA A 162 -22.73 -3.50 -7.74
CA ALA A 162 -23.71 -4.54 -8.05
C ALA A 162 -23.08 -5.92 -8.26
N LEU A 163 -21.96 -6.00 -8.99
CA LEU A 163 -21.20 -7.25 -9.14
C LEU A 163 -20.74 -7.78 -7.77
N THR A 164 -20.10 -6.92 -6.96
CA THR A 164 -19.54 -7.34 -5.67
C THR A 164 -20.60 -7.75 -4.65
N ALA A 165 -21.78 -7.11 -4.69
CA ALA A 165 -22.92 -7.50 -3.88
C ALA A 165 -23.43 -8.90 -4.25
N GLN A 166 -23.53 -9.20 -5.55
CA GLN A 166 -23.93 -10.54 -6.03
C GLN A 166 -22.90 -11.61 -5.70
N LEU A 167 -21.62 -11.26 -5.59
CA LEU A 167 -20.56 -12.15 -5.09
C LEU A 167 -20.55 -12.28 -3.55
N GLY A 168 -21.44 -11.59 -2.85
CA GLY A 168 -21.57 -11.67 -1.40
C GLY A 168 -20.42 -11.01 -0.64
N LEU A 169 -19.68 -10.08 -1.27
CA LEU A 169 -18.54 -9.42 -0.63
C LEU A 169 -18.96 -8.38 0.43
N GLY A 170 -20.21 -7.92 0.39
CA GLY A 170 -20.73 -6.88 1.27
C GLY A 170 -20.09 -5.53 0.98
N ASP A 171 -20.03 -4.67 2.00
CA ASP A 171 -19.48 -3.33 1.87
C ASP A 171 -17.94 -3.32 1.87
N PRO A 172 -17.31 -2.53 1.00
CA PRO A 172 -15.87 -2.34 1.07
C PRO A 172 -15.45 -1.55 2.32
N ASP A 173 -14.23 -1.81 2.77
CA ASP A 173 -13.57 -1.14 3.88
C ASP A 173 -13.48 0.36 3.65
N GLN A 174 -13.99 1.13 4.61
CA GLN A 174 -13.94 2.60 4.61
C GLN A 174 -12.52 3.07 5.00
N ASN A 175 -11.60 3.04 4.04
CA ASN A 175 -10.24 3.52 4.21
C ASN A 175 -10.15 5.04 4.01
N LEU A 176 -9.01 5.66 4.36
CA LEU A 176 -8.81 7.13 4.28
C LEU A 176 -9.09 7.75 2.90
N CYS A 177 -8.99 6.95 1.83
CA CYS A 177 -9.21 7.42 0.46
C CYS A 177 -10.45 6.82 -0.21
N ALA A 178 -11.29 6.10 0.55
CA ALA A 178 -12.58 5.65 0.07
C ALA A 178 -13.49 6.85 -0.20
N ASP A 179 -14.28 6.76 -1.26
CA ASP A 179 -15.42 7.64 -1.47
C ASP A 179 -16.64 7.06 -0.70
N ALA A 180 -17.81 7.70 -0.78
CA ALA A 180 -18.96 7.37 0.10
C ALA A 180 -19.46 5.91 -0.02
N ASP A 181 -19.24 5.27 -1.17
CA ASP A 181 -19.58 3.85 -1.42
C ASP A 181 -18.46 2.88 -1.01
N GLY A 182 -17.39 3.37 -0.38
CA GLY A 182 -16.24 2.61 0.09
C GLY A 182 -15.23 2.25 -1.01
N LEU A 183 -15.53 2.48 -2.28
CA LEU A 183 -14.56 2.33 -3.37
C LEU A 183 -13.60 3.53 -3.38
N SER A 184 -12.31 3.31 -3.62
CA SER A 184 -11.34 4.38 -3.83
C SER A 184 -11.18 4.69 -5.31
N SER A 185 -11.31 5.95 -5.70
CA SER A 185 -10.97 6.44 -7.05
C SER A 185 -9.45 6.62 -7.20
N ILE A 186 -8.78 5.68 -7.88
CA ILE A 186 -7.33 5.68 -8.09
C ILE A 186 -7.01 6.42 -9.40
N GLN A 187 -6.63 7.68 -9.26
CA GLN A 187 -6.19 8.58 -10.32
C GLN A 187 -5.00 9.41 -9.83
N VAL A 188 -4.15 9.88 -10.74
CA VAL A 188 -3.06 10.78 -10.38
C VAL A 188 -3.64 12.09 -9.84
N HIS A 189 -3.36 12.38 -8.57
CA HIS A 189 -3.71 13.63 -7.93
C HIS A 189 -2.43 14.42 -7.65
N PRO A 190 -2.23 15.59 -8.30
CA PRO A 190 -1.01 16.37 -8.12
C PRO A 190 -0.94 17.05 -6.75
N GLU A 191 -2.06 17.13 -6.03
CA GLU A 191 -2.19 17.85 -4.76
C GLU A 191 -2.95 17.04 -3.71
N GLY A 192 -2.81 17.44 -2.45
CA GLY A 192 -3.54 16.90 -1.31
C GLY A 192 -2.94 15.62 -0.71
N VAL A 193 -3.66 15.04 0.25
CA VAL A 193 -3.21 13.87 1.04
C VAL A 193 -2.96 12.64 0.15
N ARG A 194 -3.70 12.52 -0.97
CA ARG A 194 -3.59 11.38 -1.90
C ARG A 194 -2.23 11.32 -2.60
N GLN A 195 -1.60 12.45 -2.92
CA GLN A 195 -0.28 12.52 -3.57
C GLN A 195 0.82 11.78 -2.80
N ARG A 196 0.69 11.69 -1.47
CA ARG A 196 1.68 11.02 -0.60
C ARG A 196 1.72 9.50 -0.80
N TYR A 197 0.70 8.92 -1.44
CA TYR A 197 0.59 7.48 -1.63
C TYR A 197 0.82 7.11 -3.10
N ILE A 198 1.80 6.25 -3.34
CA ILE A 198 2.21 5.76 -4.67
C ILE A 198 1.03 5.36 -5.58
N PRO A 199 -0.07 4.71 -5.11
CA PRO A 199 -1.21 4.40 -5.95
C PRO A 199 -1.81 5.61 -6.71
N TYR A 200 -1.70 6.82 -6.17
CA TYR A 200 -2.19 8.08 -6.77
C TYR A 200 -1.08 8.86 -7.48
N THR A 201 -0.01 8.16 -7.89
CA THR A 201 1.08 8.68 -8.71
C THR A 201 1.27 7.79 -9.94
N ASP A 202 1.99 8.31 -10.93
CA ASP A 202 2.41 7.64 -12.17
C ASP A 202 3.58 6.64 -11.98
N LYS A 203 4.23 6.68 -10.81
CA LYS A 203 5.35 5.82 -10.45
C LYS A 203 4.96 4.35 -10.34
N LYS A 204 5.92 3.46 -10.54
CA LYS A 204 5.74 2.02 -10.29
C LYS A 204 5.25 1.76 -8.87
N LEU A 205 4.35 0.79 -8.71
CA LEU A 205 3.88 0.30 -7.43
C LEU A 205 4.40 -1.12 -7.25
N ASN A 206 5.34 -1.31 -6.32
CA ASN A 206 5.98 -2.62 -6.10
C ASN A 206 4.99 -3.66 -5.54
N TRP A 207 5.42 -4.94 -5.54
CA TRP A 207 4.68 -6.05 -4.97
C TRP A 207 4.15 -5.77 -3.56
N HIS A 208 2.85 -5.98 -3.37
CA HIS A 208 2.18 -5.86 -2.08
C HIS A 208 0.86 -6.62 -2.08
N THR A 209 0.33 -6.87 -0.89
CA THR A 209 -1.09 -7.16 -0.67
C THR A 209 -1.76 -5.94 -0.07
N ASP A 210 -3.04 -5.69 -0.36
CA ASP A 210 -3.70 -4.50 0.14
C ASP A 210 -3.98 -4.62 1.65
N GLY A 211 -3.76 -3.55 2.41
CA GLY A 211 -3.91 -3.58 3.86
C GLY A 211 -2.82 -4.35 4.61
N TYR A 212 -1.64 -4.57 4.02
CA TYR A 212 -0.50 -5.27 4.68
C TYR A 212 -0.05 -4.67 6.04
N TYR A 213 -0.48 -3.45 6.33
CA TYR A 213 -0.21 -2.70 7.56
C TYR A 213 -1.42 -2.64 8.50
N HIS A 214 -2.51 -3.34 8.18
CA HIS A 214 -3.69 -3.43 9.02
C HIS A 214 -3.46 -4.38 10.19
N ARG A 215 -4.17 -4.10 11.28
CA ARG A 215 -4.26 -4.99 12.43
C ARG A 215 -5.03 -6.28 12.07
N PRO A 216 -4.85 -7.38 12.83
CA PRO A 216 -5.53 -8.66 12.57
C PRO A 216 -7.06 -8.57 12.51
N ASP A 217 -7.66 -7.61 13.22
CA ASP A 217 -9.11 -7.40 13.24
C ASP A 217 -9.65 -6.67 12.00
N ARG A 218 -8.78 -6.18 11.09
CA ARG A 218 -9.14 -5.43 9.88
C ARG A 218 -8.43 -5.97 8.62
N ILE A 219 -8.21 -7.28 8.56
CA ILE A 219 -7.57 -7.93 7.41
C ILE A 219 -8.44 -7.75 6.17
N ILE A 220 -7.80 -7.31 5.08
CA ILE A 220 -8.41 -7.28 3.75
C ILE A 220 -8.27 -8.69 3.16
N ARG A 221 -9.42 -9.30 2.87
CA ARG A 221 -9.53 -10.69 2.40
C ARG A 221 -9.79 -10.79 0.91
N THR A 222 -10.36 -9.74 0.33
CA THR A 222 -10.61 -9.62 -1.11
C THR A 222 -10.23 -8.24 -1.58
N MET A 223 -9.59 -8.16 -2.74
CA MET A 223 -9.28 -6.90 -3.42
C MET A 223 -9.95 -6.92 -4.78
N LEU A 224 -10.56 -5.80 -5.13
CA LEU A 224 -11.10 -5.52 -6.47
C LEU A 224 -10.39 -4.32 -7.07
N LEU A 225 -10.02 -4.42 -8.34
CA LEU A 225 -9.55 -3.31 -9.15
C LEU A 225 -10.32 -3.27 -10.48
N HIS A 226 -11.03 -2.20 -10.75
CA HIS A 226 -11.78 -1.99 -11.98
C HIS A 226 -11.18 -0.87 -12.81
N CYS A 227 -10.99 -1.07 -14.11
CA CYS A 227 -10.50 -0.07 -15.03
C CYS A 227 -11.67 0.68 -15.67
N VAL A 228 -11.82 1.96 -15.32
CA VAL A 228 -12.75 2.87 -15.99
C VAL A 228 -12.11 3.46 -17.23
N ARG A 229 -10.84 3.88 -17.09
CA ARG A 229 -10.01 4.37 -18.18
C ARG A 229 -8.57 3.91 -17.96
N PRO A 230 -7.93 3.27 -18.95
CA PRO A 230 -6.52 2.90 -18.86
C PRO A 230 -5.61 4.13 -18.95
N ALA A 231 -4.32 3.95 -18.66
CA ALA A 231 -3.30 4.93 -19.02
C ALA A 231 -3.08 4.95 -20.54
N MET A 232 -2.42 5.99 -21.03
CA MET A 232 -2.01 6.06 -22.43
C MET A 232 -0.92 5.02 -22.74
N GLU A 233 0.06 4.87 -21.84
CA GLU A 233 1.12 3.87 -21.93
C GLU A 233 1.44 3.27 -20.57
N GLY A 234 1.82 1.98 -20.55
CA GLY A 234 2.23 1.28 -19.33
C GLY A 234 1.06 1.00 -18.37
N GLY A 235 1.36 0.90 -17.08
CA GLY A 235 0.34 0.70 -16.04
C GLY A 235 -0.25 -0.71 -15.99
N ALA A 236 0.41 -1.67 -16.64
CA ALA A 236 0.07 -3.08 -16.56
C ALA A 236 0.09 -3.56 -15.11
N LEU A 237 -0.91 -4.35 -14.77
CA LEU A 237 -1.04 -5.07 -13.52
C LEU A 237 -0.31 -6.39 -13.62
N GLU A 238 0.39 -6.76 -12.56
CA GLU A 238 0.92 -8.10 -12.38
C GLU A 238 0.43 -8.68 -11.06
N ALA A 239 0.05 -9.96 -11.07
CA ALA A 239 -0.46 -10.67 -9.90
C ALA A 239 -0.07 -12.15 -9.94
N ILE A 240 0.10 -12.75 -8.76
CA ILE A 240 0.43 -14.17 -8.60
C ILE A 240 -0.27 -14.72 -7.35
N ASP A 241 -0.73 -15.97 -7.42
CA ASP A 241 -1.43 -16.64 -6.33
C ASP A 241 -0.45 -16.92 -5.16
N HIS A 242 -0.82 -16.50 -3.94
CA HIS A 242 0.02 -16.69 -2.77
C HIS A 242 0.19 -18.15 -2.36
N GLU A 243 -0.73 -19.04 -2.74
CA GLU A 243 -0.57 -20.49 -2.54
C GLU A 243 0.55 -21.06 -3.42
N ILE A 244 0.71 -20.52 -4.63
CA ILE A 244 1.78 -20.91 -5.55
C ILE A 244 3.11 -20.45 -5.01
N ILE A 245 3.21 -19.20 -4.52
CA ILE A 245 4.42 -18.71 -3.86
C ILE A 245 4.77 -19.58 -2.64
N TYR A 246 3.79 -19.88 -1.79
CA TYR A 246 4.00 -20.68 -0.59
C TYR A 246 4.48 -22.10 -0.92
N GLY A 247 3.90 -22.75 -1.92
CA GLY A 247 4.35 -24.07 -2.37
C GLY A 247 5.75 -24.05 -3.01
N LEU A 248 6.10 -23.02 -3.78
CA LEU A 248 7.46 -22.86 -4.33
C LEU A 248 8.51 -22.68 -3.21
N LEU A 249 8.17 -21.95 -2.14
CA LEU A 249 9.02 -21.85 -0.96
C LEU A 249 9.20 -23.22 -0.31
N GLN A 250 8.14 -24.00 -0.17
CA GLN A 250 8.22 -25.36 0.39
C GLN A 250 9.04 -26.32 -0.48
N GLU A 251 8.90 -26.28 -1.81
CA GLU A 251 9.71 -27.10 -2.72
C GLU A 251 11.20 -26.74 -2.63
N ARG A 252 11.54 -25.46 -2.42
CA ARG A 252 12.92 -25.03 -2.24
C ARG A 252 13.48 -25.53 -0.90
N ASP A 253 12.77 -25.23 0.19
CA ASP A 253 13.04 -25.70 1.55
C ASP A 253 11.86 -25.32 2.46
N PRO A 254 11.14 -26.30 3.06
CA PRO A 254 9.98 -26.04 3.92
C PRO A 254 10.24 -25.04 5.05
N ARG A 255 11.49 -24.97 5.54
CA ARG A 255 11.90 -24.05 6.60
C ARG A 255 11.77 -22.57 6.19
N LEU A 256 11.84 -22.26 4.89
CA LEU A 256 11.67 -20.89 4.38
C LEU A 256 10.22 -20.42 4.53
N ALA A 257 9.28 -21.29 4.17
CA ALA A 257 7.85 -21.03 4.33
C ALA A 257 7.49 -20.91 5.82
N GLU A 258 8.07 -21.76 6.68
CA GLU A 258 7.92 -21.69 8.13
C GLU A 258 8.46 -20.38 8.71
N ALA A 259 9.66 -19.94 8.29
CA ALA A 259 10.25 -18.68 8.74
C ALA A 259 9.39 -17.47 8.41
N LEU A 260 8.84 -17.41 7.19
CA LEU A 260 7.92 -16.36 6.77
C LEU A 260 6.53 -16.48 7.44
N SER A 261 6.21 -17.60 8.08
CA SER A 261 4.98 -17.82 8.84
C SER A 261 5.11 -17.50 10.33
N GLN A 262 6.30 -17.08 10.80
CA GLN A 262 6.51 -16.69 12.20
C GLN A 262 5.78 -15.38 12.54
N PRO A 263 5.23 -15.24 13.76
CA PRO A 263 4.40 -14.09 14.14
C PRO A 263 5.14 -12.75 14.13
N ASP A 264 6.47 -12.77 14.11
CA ASP A 264 7.37 -11.61 14.07
C ASP A 264 8.19 -11.53 12.78
N ALA A 265 7.85 -12.30 11.72
CA ALA A 265 8.64 -12.37 10.48
C ALA A 265 8.80 -11.01 9.78
N MET A 266 7.71 -10.22 9.71
CA MET A 266 7.69 -8.89 9.10
C MET A 266 7.07 -7.88 10.06
N THR A 267 7.64 -6.69 10.17
CA THR A 267 7.13 -5.57 10.95
C THR A 267 7.02 -4.32 10.09
N ILE A 268 5.85 -3.69 10.12
CA ILE A 268 5.62 -2.38 9.52
C ILE A 268 5.66 -1.35 10.66
N PRO A 269 6.67 -0.47 10.73
CA PRO A 269 6.79 0.54 11.78
C PRO A 269 5.58 1.47 11.85
N GLU A 270 5.41 2.18 12.96
CA GLU A 270 4.44 3.27 13.08
C GLU A 270 4.61 4.30 11.94
N ASN A 271 3.52 4.92 11.47
CA ASN A 271 3.59 5.91 10.40
C ASN A 271 3.93 7.35 10.87
N GLY A 272 4.10 7.59 12.16
CA GLY A 272 4.45 8.90 12.74
C GLY A 272 3.44 10.02 12.49
N LEU A 273 2.21 9.69 12.05
CA LEU A 273 1.13 10.66 11.83
C LEU A 273 0.25 10.76 13.07
N SER A 274 -0.45 11.88 13.26
CA SER A 274 -1.40 12.05 14.39
C SER A 274 -2.86 11.95 13.95
N GLY A 275 -3.75 11.76 14.94
CA GLY A 275 -5.20 11.79 14.73
C GLY A 275 -5.74 10.60 13.92
N PRO A 276 -6.78 10.79 13.09
CA PRO A 276 -7.42 9.70 12.33
C PRO A 276 -6.49 8.98 11.33
N ALA A 277 -5.36 9.60 10.97
CA ALA A 277 -4.35 9.01 10.10
C ALA A 277 -3.26 8.22 10.85
N PHE A 278 -3.26 8.24 12.19
CA PHE A 278 -2.30 7.49 13.00
C PHE A 278 -2.43 5.99 12.74
N ARG A 279 -1.28 5.33 12.51
CA ARG A 279 -1.17 3.88 12.38
C ARG A 279 -0.01 3.39 13.23
N ALA A 280 -0.34 2.62 14.26
CA ALA A 280 0.63 1.93 15.10
C ALA A 280 1.51 0.96 14.30
N GLU A 281 2.61 0.56 14.92
CA GLU A 281 3.41 -0.57 14.45
C GLU A 281 2.55 -1.84 14.28
N CYS A 282 2.88 -2.64 13.25
CA CYS A 282 2.22 -3.90 12.95
C CYS A 282 3.25 -4.99 12.63
N SER A 283 3.50 -5.87 13.59
CA SER A 283 4.30 -7.10 13.45
C SER A 283 3.40 -8.29 13.17
N GLY A 284 3.83 -9.18 12.28
CA GLY A 284 3.03 -10.33 11.86
C GLY A 284 3.73 -11.26 10.88
N PRO A 285 3.14 -12.43 10.62
CA PRO A 285 3.64 -13.36 9.61
C PRO A 285 3.32 -12.90 8.19
N VAL A 286 4.18 -13.24 7.23
CA VAL A 286 3.89 -13.04 5.80
C VAL A 286 2.81 -14.01 5.35
N PHE A 287 2.94 -15.28 5.72
CA PHE A 287 1.96 -16.32 5.44
C PHE A 287 1.24 -16.74 6.70
N PHE A 288 -0.08 -16.84 6.65
CA PHE A 288 -0.86 -17.25 7.81
C PHE A 288 -2.12 -17.98 7.44
N GLU A 289 -2.62 -18.78 8.37
CA GLU A 289 -3.86 -19.53 8.20
C GLU A 289 -5.00 -18.78 8.90
N GLU A 290 -6.13 -18.68 8.20
CA GLU A 290 -7.37 -18.16 8.76
C GLU A 290 -8.58 -18.97 8.25
N SER A 291 -9.25 -19.70 9.16
CA SER A 291 -10.44 -20.52 8.87
C SER A 291 -10.23 -21.56 7.75
N GLY A 292 -9.12 -22.27 7.79
CA GLY A 292 -8.67 -23.27 6.82
C GLY A 292 -8.09 -22.68 5.53
N THR A 293 -7.94 -21.35 5.43
CA THR A 293 -7.47 -20.68 4.20
C THR A 293 -6.09 -20.08 4.41
N LEU A 294 -5.14 -20.39 3.53
CA LEU A 294 -3.85 -19.70 3.50
C LEU A 294 -4.05 -18.24 3.05
N ARG A 295 -3.39 -17.32 3.72
CA ARG A 295 -3.41 -15.87 3.47
C ARG A 295 -2.00 -15.32 3.36
N MET A 296 -1.88 -14.17 2.71
CA MET A 296 -0.63 -13.45 2.61
C MET A 296 -0.75 -11.97 2.98
N ARG A 297 0.20 -11.50 3.78
CA ARG A 297 0.45 -10.10 4.11
C ARG A 297 1.86 -9.75 3.68
N TYR A 298 2.01 -8.90 2.67
CA TYR A 298 3.33 -8.67 2.10
C TYR A 298 3.51 -7.28 1.52
N THR A 299 4.75 -6.79 1.55
CA THR A 299 5.20 -5.65 0.77
C THR A 299 6.69 -5.75 0.42
N ALA A 300 7.03 -5.45 -0.84
CA ALA A 300 8.41 -5.33 -1.32
C ALA A 300 8.99 -3.92 -1.12
N ARG A 301 8.50 -3.16 -0.14
CA ARG A 301 9.06 -1.84 0.17
C ARG A 301 10.42 -2.01 0.84
N LYS A 302 11.43 -1.32 0.31
CA LYS A 302 12.79 -1.29 0.89
C LYS A 302 12.89 -0.43 2.16
N HIS A 303 11.97 0.52 2.31
CA HIS A 303 11.90 1.42 3.45
C HIS A 303 10.60 1.19 4.20
N ASN A 304 10.63 1.39 5.52
CA ASN A 304 9.47 1.23 6.40
C ASN A 304 8.92 -0.21 6.43
N VAL A 305 9.83 -1.18 6.35
CA VAL A 305 9.61 -2.61 6.60
C VAL A 305 10.83 -3.11 7.36
N VAL A 306 10.61 -3.78 8.48
CA VAL A 306 11.65 -4.43 9.29
C VAL A 306 11.40 -5.92 9.23
N TRP A 307 12.40 -6.68 8.78
CA TRP A 307 12.35 -8.14 8.75
C TRP A 307 13.01 -8.70 10.00
N LYS A 308 12.54 -9.86 10.48
CA LYS A 308 13.22 -10.58 11.55
C LYS A 308 14.68 -10.85 11.19
N ALA A 309 15.59 -10.57 12.12
CA ALA A 309 17.02 -10.51 11.84
C ALA A 309 17.71 -11.88 11.76
N ASP A 310 17.01 -12.98 12.02
CA ASP A 310 17.61 -14.30 11.95
C ASP A 310 17.92 -14.72 10.51
N THR A 311 18.95 -15.54 10.36
CA THR A 311 19.49 -15.95 9.05
C THR A 311 18.43 -16.60 8.17
N LEU A 312 17.56 -17.45 8.74
CA LEU A 312 16.57 -18.20 7.98
C LEU A 312 15.47 -17.28 7.44
N THR A 313 15.00 -16.32 8.23
CA THR A 313 14.05 -15.32 7.74
C THR A 313 14.67 -14.47 6.62
N GLN A 314 15.91 -14.00 6.78
CA GLN A 314 16.58 -13.21 5.73
C GLN A 314 16.75 -14.00 4.42
N GLU A 315 17.11 -15.28 4.51
CA GLU A 315 17.17 -16.18 3.36
C GLU A 315 15.79 -16.35 2.71
N ALA A 316 14.74 -16.57 3.51
CA ALA A 316 13.39 -16.73 3.00
C ALA A 316 12.86 -15.45 2.31
N VAL A 317 13.21 -14.26 2.81
CA VAL A 317 12.90 -12.99 2.12
C VAL A 317 13.60 -12.90 0.77
N ALA A 318 14.87 -13.30 0.69
CA ALA A 318 15.63 -13.29 -0.56
C ALA A 318 15.03 -14.27 -1.59
N VAL A 319 14.66 -15.49 -1.17
CA VAL A 319 14.00 -16.46 -2.05
C VAL A 319 12.61 -15.99 -2.48
N LEU A 320 11.84 -15.35 -1.59
CA LEU A 320 10.56 -14.74 -1.95
C LEU A 320 10.73 -13.65 -3.01
N ASP A 321 11.74 -12.79 -2.89
CA ASP A 321 12.06 -11.77 -3.91
C ASP A 321 12.50 -12.42 -5.23
N GLU A 322 13.30 -13.50 -5.18
CA GLU A 322 13.69 -14.27 -6.37
C GLU A 322 12.45 -14.82 -7.11
N ILE A 323 11.53 -15.47 -6.39
CA ILE A 323 10.27 -16.01 -6.94
C ILE A 323 9.46 -14.89 -7.62
N LEU A 324 9.26 -13.77 -6.93
CA LEU A 324 8.46 -12.65 -7.45
C LEU A 324 9.10 -11.93 -8.64
N ASN A 325 10.39 -12.12 -8.91
CA ASN A 325 11.10 -11.51 -10.04
C ASN A 325 11.46 -12.50 -11.15
N SER A 326 11.38 -13.81 -10.90
CA SER A 326 11.85 -14.84 -11.84
C SER A 326 10.76 -15.80 -12.34
N SER A 327 9.59 -15.84 -11.70
CA SER A 327 8.48 -16.75 -12.06
C SER A 327 7.53 -16.16 -13.11
N GLY A 328 8.07 -15.69 -14.24
CA GLY A 328 7.31 -14.99 -15.27
C GLY A 328 6.16 -15.81 -15.88
N ASP A 329 6.29 -17.14 -15.94
CA ASP A 329 5.26 -18.07 -16.41
C ASP A 329 4.12 -18.31 -15.40
N LEU A 330 4.30 -17.89 -14.15
CA LEU A 330 3.33 -17.98 -13.07
C LEU A 330 2.70 -16.62 -12.73
N ILE A 331 3.21 -15.54 -13.33
CA ILE A 331 2.71 -14.18 -13.10
C ILE A 331 1.70 -13.82 -14.17
N VAL A 332 0.48 -13.50 -13.73
CA VAL A 332 -0.54 -12.92 -14.59
C VAL A 332 -0.19 -11.47 -14.85
N ARG A 333 0.18 -11.14 -16.09
CA ARG A 333 0.43 -9.77 -16.55
C ARG A 333 -0.70 -9.30 -17.45
N ARG A 334 -1.35 -8.17 -17.11
CA ARG A 334 -2.46 -7.62 -17.89
C ARG A 334 -2.53 -6.10 -17.86
N SER A 335 -2.62 -5.49 -19.04
CA SER A 335 -3.11 -4.12 -19.18
C SER A 335 -4.63 -4.16 -19.21
N LEU A 336 -5.29 -3.80 -18.11
CA LEU A 336 -6.74 -3.79 -18.05
C LEU A 336 -7.32 -2.75 -19.01
N GLU A 337 -8.26 -3.17 -19.83
CA GLU A 337 -9.03 -2.28 -20.71
C GLU A 337 -10.23 -1.68 -19.96
N SER A 338 -10.84 -0.63 -20.54
CA SER A 338 -12.07 -0.04 -20.01
C SER A 338 -13.15 -1.12 -19.83
N GLY A 339 -13.72 -1.21 -18.64
CA GLY A 339 -14.71 -2.22 -18.27
C GLY A 339 -14.14 -3.54 -17.78
N GLU A 340 -12.83 -3.74 -17.80
CA GLU A 340 -12.19 -4.90 -17.20
C GLU A 340 -11.88 -4.67 -15.71
N GLY A 341 -11.84 -5.75 -14.93
CA GLY A 341 -11.36 -5.68 -13.56
C GLY A 341 -10.81 -7.00 -13.03
N LEU A 342 -9.91 -6.89 -12.06
CA LEU A 342 -9.41 -7.99 -11.25
C LEU A 342 -10.24 -8.10 -9.97
N ILE A 343 -10.70 -9.30 -9.65
CA ILE A 343 -11.16 -9.67 -8.30
C ILE A 343 -10.26 -10.80 -7.81
N CYS A 344 -9.68 -10.67 -6.62
CA CYS A 344 -8.78 -11.67 -6.08
C CYS A 344 -8.87 -11.80 -4.56
N ALA A 345 -8.36 -12.91 -4.02
CA ALA A 345 -8.24 -13.18 -2.58
C ALA A 345 -7.15 -12.34 -1.88
N ASN A 346 -7.02 -11.06 -2.30
CA ASN A 346 -5.98 -10.12 -1.89
C ASN A 346 -4.55 -10.66 -2.10
N ILE A 347 -4.34 -11.34 -3.24
CA ILE A 347 -3.06 -11.92 -3.63
C ILE A 347 -1.99 -10.83 -3.88
N PRO A 348 -0.68 -11.15 -3.83
CA PRO A 348 0.38 -10.23 -4.20
C PRO A 348 0.19 -9.66 -5.60
N HIS A 349 0.24 -8.35 -5.70
CA HIS A 349 0.11 -7.64 -6.96
C HIS A 349 1.03 -6.42 -7.02
N ARG A 350 1.37 -6.02 -8.25
CA ARG A 350 2.14 -4.81 -8.54
C ARG A 350 1.61 -4.13 -9.80
N ARG A 351 2.08 -2.90 -10.04
CA ARG A 351 1.75 -2.14 -11.23
C ARG A 351 3.00 -1.46 -11.77
N ASP A 352 3.19 -1.53 -13.08
CA ASP A 352 4.21 -0.74 -13.75
C ASP A 352 4.00 0.77 -13.58
N ALA A 353 5.06 1.52 -13.83
CA ALA A 353 4.92 2.94 -14.10
C ALA A 353 4.07 3.15 -15.37
N PHE A 354 3.47 4.32 -15.50
CA PHE A 354 2.63 4.64 -16.65
C PHE A 354 2.73 6.10 -17.04
N ILE A 355 2.30 6.40 -18.26
CA ILE A 355 2.19 7.76 -18.77
C ILE A 355 0.71 8.03 -19.04
N ASP A 356 0.22 9.14 -18.49
CA ASP A 356 -1.17 9.58 -18.62
C ASP A 356 -1.36 10.56 -19.79
N SER A 357 -2.60 10.68 -20.26
CA SER A 357 -2.97 11.73 -21.22
C SER A 357 -2.75 13.12 -20.60
N ARG A 358 -2.36 14.07 -21.45
CA ARG A 358 -2.34 15.49 -21.09
C ARG A 358 -3.76 16.01 -20.85
N CYS A 359 -4.75 15.43 -21.52
CA CYS A 359 -6.16 15.72 -21.32
C CYS A 359 -6.66 15.09 -20.02
N VAL A 360 -7.10 15.91 -19.06
CA VAL A 360 -7.48 15.44 -17.71
C VAL A 360 -8.61 14.41 -17.74
N SER A 361 -9.59 14.58 -18.64
CA SER A 361 -10.73 13.66 -18.78
C SER A 361 -10.34 12.28 -19.33
N GLU A 362 -9.18 12.17 -19.96
CA GLU A 362 -8.66 10.92 -20.55
C GLU A 362 -7.61 10.25 -19.66
N ARG A 363 -7.26 10.85 -18.52
CA ARG A 363 -6.31 10.24 -17.58
C ARG A 363 -6.88 8.96 -16.99
N ARG A 364 -5.97 8.05 -16.66
CA ARG A 364 -6.24 6.77 -16.03
C ARG A 364 -7.14 6.95 -14.80
N LEU A 365 -8.18 6.14 -14.73
CA LEU A 365 -9.06 6.03 -13.58
C LEU A 365 -9.34 4.56 -13.30
N MET A 366 -9.04 4.14 -12.08
CA MET A 366 -9.45 2.83 -11.57
C MET A 366 -10.33 3.01 -10.35
N TYR A 367 -11.27 2.10 -10.15
CA TYR A 367 -11.93 1.93 -8.86
C TYR A 367 -11.28 0.77 -8.12
N ARG A 368 -11.00 0.97 -6.84
CA ARG A 368 -10.42 -0.07 -5.98
C ARG A 368 -11.32 -0.34 -4.78
N GLY A 369 -11.74 -1.59 -4.65
CA GLY A 369 -12.46 -2.11 -3.50
C GLY A 369 -11.57 -2.97 -2.63
N ARG A 370 -11.75 -2.90 -1.32
CA ARG A 370 -11.07 -3.74 -0.34
C ARG A 370 -12.13 -4.31 0.58
N TYR A 371 -12.22 -5.62 0.70
CA TYR A 371 -13.28 -6.23 1.48
C TYR A 371 -12.68 -7.06 2.60
N THR A 372 -13.28 -6.95 3.78
CA THR A 372 -13.00 -7.85 4.90
C THR A 372 -13.69 -9.19 4.70
N THR A 373 -14.61 -9.33 3.74
CA THR A 373 -15.24 -10.60 3.39
C THR A 373 -14.34 -11.42 2.47
N PRO A 374 -14.15 -12.73 2.73
CA PRO A 374 -13.39 -13.60 1.85
C PRO A 374 -14.07 -13.78 0.49
N LEU A 375 -13.27 -13.83 -0.57
CA LEU A 375 -13.73 -14.19 -1.89
C LEU A 375 -14.09 -15.68 -1.86
N ARG A 376 -15.38 -15.98 -1.90
CA ARG A 376 -15.86 -17.35 -1.92
C ARG A 376 -16.03 -17.79 -3.36
N ALA A 377 -15.47 -18.94 -3.65
CA ALA A 377 -15.93 -19.80 -4.72
C ALA A 377 -17.32 -20.35 -4.39
#